data_AF-A0A383B793-F1
#
_entry.id   AF-A0A383B793-F1
#
_cell.length_a   1.000
_cell.length_b   1.000
_cell.length_c   1.000
_cell.angle_alpha   90.00
_cell.angle_beta   90.00
_cell.angle_gamma   90.00
#
_symmetry.space_group_name_H-M   'P 1'
#
loop_
_entity.id
_entity.type
_entity.pdbx_description
1 polymer ?
#
loop_
_entity_poly.entity_id
_entity_poly.type
_entity_poly.pdbx_seq_one_letter_code
_entity_poly.pdbx_strand_id
1 'polypeptide(L)'
;EEGFNGSASPQDLETLFQLIHLYFSAPRLDSSAFLAYQERMNGFLENRSSRPETAYRDSIQVIMAQHHLRSRPWSTELLTEMDLGASYKIYTDRFENAGDFSFYFVGNFTLESIKPLVELYLGGLPDTGREEQWKDVGIKPPQNVVEKHVKKGLEQKSLSNIIFTGPFEWSGKNRYHLKSMVQALRIKLREVMREDLSGTYFVSVRGNTTHFPKERYRIDISFGGDPGRIEELTEAALQQIDSIKTV
;
A
#
# COMPACT_ATOMS: atom_id res chain seq x y z
N GLU A 1 -6.78 0.89 10.73
CA GLU A 1 -7.34 0.05 9.66
C GLU A 1 -7.01 -1.37 9.99
N GLU A 2 -8.03 -1.99 10.52
CA GLU A 2 -8.13 -3.35 10.97
C GLU A 2 -9.39 -3.90 10.31
N GLY A 3 -9.35 -5.16 9.87
CA GLY A 3 -10.41 -5.70 9.04
C GLY A 3 -10.04 -7.03 8.42
N PHE A 4 -11.07 -7.70 7.93
CA PHE A 4 -10.96 -8.95 7.21
C PHE A 4 -11.62 -8.81 5.84
N ASN A 5 -11.09 -9.55 4.87
CA ASN A 5 -11.73 -9.72 3.57
C ASN A 5 -11.83 -11.22 3.30
N GLY A 6 -12.94 -11.65 2.70
CA GLY A 6 -13.19 -13.05 2.42
C GLY A 6 -14.30 -13.25 1.40
N SER A 7 -14.43 -14.48 0.94
CA SER A 7 -15.47 -14.90 -0.01
C SER A 7 -15.86 -16.34 0.28
N ALA A 8 -17.12 -16.68 0.06
CA ALA A 8 -17.62 -18.04 0.19
C ALA A 8 -18.66 -18.34 -0.90
N SER A 9 -18.88 -19.63 -1.14
CA SER A 9 -20.04 -20.08 -1.93
C SER A 9 -21.34 -19.84 -1.15
N PRO A 10 -22.51 -19.81 -1.80
CA PRO A 10 -23.79 -19.77 -1.08
C PRO A 10 -23.97 -20.93 -0.09
N GLN A 11 -23.40 -22.10 -0.37
CA GLN A 11 -23.48 -23.28 0.49
C GLN A 11 -22.60 -23.15 1.74
N ASP A 12 -21.49 -22.43 1.65
CA ASP A 12 -20.53 -22.24 2.74
C ASP A 12 -20.72 -20.90 3.48
N LEU A 13 -21.86 -20.23 3.25
CA LEU A 13 -22.12 -18.91 3.83
C LEU A 13 -22.09 -18.95 5.36
N GLU A 14 -22.71 -19.96 5.98
CA GLU A 14 -22.68 -20.11 7.43
C GLU A 14 -21.26 -20.30 7.96
N THR A 15 -20.43 -21.10 7.28
CA THR A 15 -19.02 -21.31 7.62
C THR A 15 -18.22 -20.00 7.57
N LEU A 16 -18.51 -19.12 6.61
CA LEU A 16 -17.88 -17.79 6.56
C LEU A 16 -18.22 -16.97 7.81
N PHE A 17 -19.49 -16.95 8.22
CA PHE A 17 -19.92 -16.24 9.42
C PHE A 17 -19.30 -16.82 10.69
N GLN A 18 -19.19 -18.15 10.79
CA GLN A 18 -18.47 -18.82 11.87
C GLN A 18 -17.00 -18.39 11.94
N LEU A 19 -16.31 -18.30 10.79
CA LEU A 19 -14.92 -17.85 10.73
C LEU A 19 -14.77 -16.38 11.13
N ILE A 20 -15.67 -15.50 10.66
CA ILE A 20 -15.71 -14.11 11.09
C ILE A 20 -15.83 -14.05 12.61
N HIS A 21 -16.80 -14.76 13.20
CA HIS A 21 -16.98 -14.80 14.65
C HIS A 21 -15.70 -15.21 15.38
N LEU A 22 -15.07 -16.31 14.96
CA LEU A 22 -13.85 -16.83 15.57
C LEU A 22 -12.65 -15.89 15.44
N TYR A 23 -12.55 -15.10 14.37
CA TYR A 23 -11.47 -14.14 14.22
C TYR A 23 -11.47 -13.04 15.30
N PHE A 24 -12.64 -12.70 15.84
CA PHE A 24 -12.77 -11.76 16.97
C PHE A 24 -12.71 -12.48 18.31
N SER A 25 -13.46 -13.58 18.47
CA SER A 25 -13.70 -14.18 19.78
C SER A 25 -12.68 -15.23 20.20
N ALA A 26 -11.96 -15.85 19.26
CA ALA A 26 -11.07 -16.96 19.54
C ALA A 26 -9.80 -16.97 18.65
N PRO A 27 -8.99 -15.89 18.63
CA PRO A 27 -7.71 -15.91 17.95
C PRO A 27 -6.79 -16.97 18.55
N ARG A 28 -6.07 -17.70 17.70
CA ARG A 28 -5.19 -18.77 18.12
C ARG A 28 -3.74 -18.29 18.19
N LEU A 29 -3.11 -18.49 19.35
CA LEU A 29 -1.67 -18.39 19.52
C LEU A 29 -1.02 -19.71 19.11
N ASP A 30 -0.42 -19.76 17.92
CA ASP A 30 0.16 -20.99 17.36
C ASP A 30 1.65 -20.78 17.04
N SER A 31 2.52 -21.32 17.90
CA SER A 31 3.98 -21.17 17.76
C SER A 31 4.52 -21.91 16.53
N SER A 32 3.94 -23.04 16.16
CA SER A 32 4.35 -23.78 14.96
C SER A 32 4.03 -23.00 13.70
N ALA A 33 2.83 -22.40 13.62
CA ALA A 33 2.46 -21.53 12.50
C ALA A 33 3.32 -20.26 12.43
N PHE A 34 3.65 -19.66 13.58
CA PHE A 34 4.53 -18.49 13.65
C PHE A 34 5.95 -18.80 13.15
N LEU A 35 6.55 -19.89 13.60
CA LEU A 35 7.88 -20.32 13.14
C LEU A 35 7.87 -20.66 11.64
N ALA A 36 6.84 -21.35 11.16
CA ALA A 36 6.68 -21.64 9.73
C ALA A 36 6.54 -20.36 8.89
N TYR A 37 5.87 -19.33 9.42
CA TYR A 37 5.79 -18.01 8.78
C TYR A 37 7.17 -17.34 8.71
N GLN A 38 7.92 -17.31 9.82
CA GLN A 38 9.26 -16.74 9.85
C GLN A 38 10.19 -17.44 8.87
N GLU A 39 10.19 -18.77 8.82
CA GLU A 39 11.01 -19.55 7.89
C GLU A 39 10.69 -19.22 6.43
N ARG A 40 9.40 -19.16 6.08
CA ARG A 40 8.97 -18.75 4.74
C ARG A 40 9.40 -17.32 4.41
N MET A 41 9.33 -16.41 5.37
CA MET A 41 9.76 -15.03 5.20
C MET A 41 11.27 -14.92 5.02
N ASN A 42 12.07 -15.72 5.73
CA ASN A 42 13.52 -15.78 5.53
C ASN A 42 13.88 -16.15 4.08
N GLY A 43 13.31 -17.25 3.56
CA GLY A 43 13.55 -17.65 2.17
C GLY A 43 13.10 -16.59 1.16
N PHE A 44 12.04 -15.84 1.44
CA PHE A 44 11.65 -14.69 0.62
C PHE A 44 12.68 -13.54 0.68
N LEU A 45 13.23 -13.25 1.86
CA LEU A 45 14.17 -12.14 2.05
C LEU A 45 15.55 -12.41 1.44
N GLU A 46 16.01 -13.66 1.44
CA GLU A 46 17.21 -14.06 0.70
C GLU A 46 17.06 -13.76 -0.79
N ASN A 47 15.96 -14.22 -1.40
CA ASN A 47 15.64 -13.96 -2.80
C ASN A 47 15.41 -12.47 -3.10
N ARG A 48 14.89 -11.72 -2.13
CA ARG A 48 14.68 -10.28 -2.25
C ARG A 48 16.01 -9.52 -2.27
N SER A 49 16.93 -9.87 -1.38
CA SER A 49 18.20 -9.15 -1.18
C SER A 49 19.16 -9.27 -2.38
N SER A 50 19.06 -10.37 -3.14
CA SER A 50 19.85 -10.59 -4.36
C SER A 50 19.43 -9.71 -5.54
N ARG A 51 18.23 -9.12 -5.51
CA ARG A 51 17.69 -8.31 -6.63
C ARG A 51 18.15 -6.85 -6.54
N PRO A 52 18.78 -6.28 -7.59
CA PRO A 52 19.17 -4.86 -7.60
C PRO A 52 18.00 -3.90 -7.40
N GLU A 53 16.82 -4.21 -7.95
CA GLU A 53 15.62 -3.36 -7.83
C GLU A 53 15.15 -3.21 -6.38
N THR A 54 15.50 -4.16 -5.50
CA THR A 54 15.20 -4.08 -4.07
C THR A 54 15.88 -2.88 -3.44
N ALA A 55 17.19 -2.70 -3.67
CA ALA A 55 17.93 -1.58 -3.09
C ALA A 55 17.39 -0.22 -3.57
N TYR A 56 16.97 -0.15 -4.83
CA TYR A 56 16.34 1.03 -5.40
C TYR A 56 14.98 1.34 -4.73
N ARG A 57 14.09 0.35 -4.60
CA ARG A 57 12.79 0.52 -3.92
C ARG A 57 12.94 0.85 -2.45
N ASP A 58 13.90 0.22 -1.76
CA ASP A 58 14.19 0.48 -0.35
C ASP A 58 14.71 1.89 -0.14
N SER A 59 15.58 2.37 -1.03
CA SER A 59 16.04 3.76 -1.01
C SER A 59 14.89 4.74 -1.12
N ILE A 60 13.95 4.52 -2.04
CA ILE A 60 12.75 5.37 -2.17
C ILE A 60 11.92 5.31 -0.88
N GLN A 61 11.67 4.12 -0.34
CA GLN A 61 10.90 3.96 0.89
C GLN A 61 11.51 4.74 2.06
N VAL A 62 12.81 4.55 2.33
CA VAL A 62 13.47 5.21 3.46
C VAL A 62 13.59 6.72 3.27
N ILE A 63 13.84 7.21 2.05
CA ILE A 63 13.90 8.65 1.77
C ILE A 63 12.52 9.27 1.98
N MET A 64 11.47 8.67 1.43
CA MET A 64 10.10 9.17 1.54
C MET A 64 9.55 9.09 2.96
N ALA A 65 10.10 8.22 3.80
CA ALA A 65 9.77 8.15 5.22
C ALA A 65 10.78 8.89 6.10
N GLN A 66 11.79 9.56 5.53
CA GLN A 66 12.89 10.19 6.26
C GLN A 66 13.52 9.27 7.32
N HIS A 67 13.78 8.01 6.96
CA HIS A 67 14.35 6.96 7.83
C HIS A 67 13.53 6.68 9.10
N HIS A 68 12.23 6.97 9.09
CA HIS A 68 11.37 6.71 10.23
C HIS A 68 11.32 5.20 10.60
N LEU A 69 11.42 4.89 11.90
CA LEU A 69 11.51 3.52 12.44
C LEU A 69 10.43 2.56 11.91
N ARG A 70 9.19 3.07 11.75
CA ARG A 70 8.03 2.31 11.24
C ARG A 70 8.04 2.06 9.72
N SER A 71 9.04 2.57 8.99
CA SER A 71 9.18 2.39 7.55
C SER A 71 10.51 1.73 7.18
N ARG A 72 11.11 0.98 8.12
CA ARG A 72 12.25 0.12 7.82
C ARG A 72 11.85 -0.92 6.75
N PRO A 73 12.62 -1.06 5.66
CA PRO A 73 12.43 -2.17 4.73
C PRO A 73 12.60 -3.50 5.45
N TRP A 74 11.89 -4.52 4.98
CA TRP A 74 12.09 -5.87 5.50
C TRP A 74 13.52 -6.35 5.24
N SER A 75 14.15 -6.83 6.31
CA SER A 75 15.45 -7.48 6.32
C SER A 75 15.41 -8.68 7.25
N THR A 76 16.41 -9.55 7.15
CA THR A 76 16.61 -10.69 8.06
C THR A 76 16.68 -10.22 9.51
N GLU A 77 17.36 -9.11 9.77
CA GLU A 77 17.48 -8.53 11.10
C GLU A 77 16.12 -8.06 11.62
N LEU A 78 15.34 -7.36 10.79
CA LEU A 78 13.99 -6.92 11.18
C LEU A 78 13.05 -8.11 11.45
N LEU A 79 13.21 -9.21 10.72
CA LEU A 79 12.42 -10.42 10.94
C LEU A 79 12.72 -11.05 12.32
N THR A 80 13.98 -11.00 12.78
CA THR A 80 14.35 -11.49 14.12
C THR A 80 13.78 -10.65 15.26
N GLU A 81 13.36 -9.40 14.98
CA GLU A 81 12.67 -8.56 15.97
C GLU A 81 11.19 -8.98 16.18
N MET A 82 10.65 -9.90 15.36
CA MET A 82 9.28 -10.36 15.53
C MET A 82 9.12 -11.15 16.84
N ASP A 83 8.09 -10.79 17.60
CA ASP A 83 7.71 -11.47 18.83
C ASP A 83 6.26 -11.98 18.74
N LEU A 84 6.06 -13.27 19.02
CA LEU A 84 4.75 -13.90 18.94
C LEU A 84 3.78 -13.32 19.98
N GLY A 85 4.26 -13.07 21.21
CA GLY A 85 3.43 -12.52 22.29
C GLY A 85 2.93 -11.11 21.98
N ALA A 86 3.83 -10.22 21.53
CA ALA A 86 3.52 -8.87 21.12
C ALA A 86 2.59 -8.86 19.90
N SER A 87 2.83 -9.73 18.91
CA SER A 87 1.98 -9.85 17.73
C SER A 87 0.55 -10.26 18.11
N TYR A 88 0.41 -11.25 19.00
CA TYR A 88 -0.88 -11.68 19.50
C TYR A 88 -1.58 -10.59 20.30
N LYS A 89 -0.85 -9.92 21.20
CA LYS A 89 -1.40 -8.79 21.98
C LYS A 89 -1.91 -7.67 21.08
N ILE A 90 -1.15 -7.32 20.03
CA ILE A 90 -1.59 -6.32 19.05
C ILE A 90 -2.85 -6.80 18.35
N TYR A 91 -2.88 -8.05 17.86
CA TYR A 91 -4.08 -8.58 17.22
C TYR A 91 -5.30 -8.53 18.15
N THR A 92 -5.18 -9.02 19.38
CA THR A 92 -6.27 -9.01 20.36
C THR A 92 -6.73 -7.58 20.62
N ASP A 93 -5.83 -6.63 20.88
CA ASP A 93 -6.21 -5.24 21.09
C ASP A 93 -6.94 -4.62 19.88
N ARG A 94 -6.62 -5.02 18.64
CA ARG A 94 -7.30 -4.50 17.44
C ARG A 94 -8.65 -5.13 17.14
N PHE A 95 -8.90 -6.36 17.63
CA PHE A 95 -10.10 -7.14 17.30
C PHE A 95 -10.93 -7.56 18.53
N GLU A 96 -10.59 -7.10 19.73
CA GLU A 96 -11.42 -7.30 20.94
C GLU A 96 -12.68 -6.44 20.94
N ASN A 97 -12.75 -5.44 20.05
CA ASN A 97 -13.86 -4.51 19.92
C ASN A 97 -14.44 -4.57 18.49
N ALA A 98 -15.61 -5.17 18.33
CA ALA A 98 -16.33 -5.16 17.06
C ALA A 98 -17.31 -3.99 16.93
N GLY A 99 -17.48 -3.18 17.99
CA GLY A 99 -18.48 -2.09 18.05
C GLY A 99 -18.27 -0.98 17.01
N ASP A 100 -17.05 -0.78 16.54
CA ASP A 100 -16.69 0.20 15.50
C ASP A 100 -16.42 -0.45 14.11
N PHE A 101 -16.67 -1.75 13.96
CA PHE A 101 -16.55 -2.45 12.69
C PHE A 101 -17.80 -2.28 11.82
N SER A 102 -17.58 -2.11 10.51
CA SER A 102 -18.65 -2.16 9.51
C SER A 102 -18.49 -3.39 8.63
N PHE A 103 -19.52 -4.25 8.61
CA PHE A 103 -19.54 -5.47 7.80
C PHE A 103 -20.30 -5.23 6.49
N TYR A 104 -19.61 -5.45 5.36
CA TYR A 104 -20.20 -5.30 4.03
C TYR A 104 -20.27 -6.67 3.34
N PHE A 105 -21.49 -7.12 3.04
CA PHE A 105 -21.74 -8.36 2.30
C PHE A 105 -22.31 -8.04 0.93
N VAL A 106 -21.68 -8.59 -0.11
CA VAL A 106 -22.14 -8.45 -1.50
C VAL A 106 -22.22 -9.85 -2.11
N GLY A 107 -23.40 -10.22 -2.61
CA GLY A 107 -23.61 -11.54 -3.18
C GLY A 107 -25.07 -11.84 -3.49
N ASN A 108 -25.32 -13.09 -3.82
CA ASN A 108 -26.66 -13.60 -4.13
C ASN A 108 -27.32 -14.17 -2.86
N PHE A 109 -27.96 -13.31 -2.06
CA PHE A 109 -28.73 -13.68 -0.88
C PHE A 109 -29.91 -12.72 -0.68
N THR A 110 -30.86 -13.12 0.15
CA THR A 110 -31.99 -12.29 0.60
C THR A 110 -31.76 -11.83 2.03
N LEU A 111 -32.44 -10.76 2.45
CA LEU A 111 -32.36 -10.28 3.82
C LEU A 111 -32.83 -11.36 4.81
N GLU A 112 -33.88 -12.08 4.45
CA GLU A 112 -34.47 -13.17 5.22
C GLU A 112 -33.47 -14.31 5.42
N SER A 113 -32.68 -14.64 4.39
CA SER A 113 -31.68 -15.72 4.48
C SER A 113 -30.46 -15.37 5.32
N ILE A 114 -30.01 -14.11 5.30
CA ILE A 114 -28.75 -13.71 5.96
C ILE A 114 -28.97 -13.20 7.38
N LYS A 115 -30.15 -12.67 7.70
CA LYS A 115 -30.47 -12.08 9.01
C LYS A 115 -30.18 -13.03 10.19
N PRO A 116 -30.57 -14.33 10.16
CA PRO A 116 -30.26 -15.24 11.25
C PRO A 116 -28.75 -15.43 11.48
N LEU A 117 -27.96 -15.45 10.40
CA LEU A 117 -26.50 -15.58 10.47
C LEU A 117 -25.85 -14.33 11.07
N VAL A 118 -26.34 -13.14 10.67
CA VAL A 118 -25.89 -11.86 11.23
C VAL A 118 -26.19 -11.79 12.71
N GLU A 119 -27.42 -12.08 13.12
CA GLU A 119 -27.83 -12.06 14.53
C GLU A 119 -27.03 -13.05 15.38
N LEU A 120 -26.81 -14.26 14.86
CA LEU A 120 -26.08 -15.31 15.57
C LEU A 120 -24.58 -15.03 15.69
N TYR A 121 -23.91 -14.67 14.60
CA TYR A 121 -22.45 -14.64 14.54
C TYR A 121 -21.85 -13.25 14.69
N LEU A 122 -22.54 -12.21 14.21
CA LEU A 122 -22.07 -10.83 14.31
C LEU A 122 -22.69 -10.10 15.51
N GLY A 123 -23.97 -10.36 15.80
CA GLY A 123 -24.67 -9.79 16.95
C GLY A 123 -24.10 -10.23 18.32
N GLY A 124 -23.38 -11.35 18.36
CA GLY A 124 -22.69 -11.87 19.54
C GLY A 124 -21.20 -11.51 19.63
N LEU A 125 -20.68 -10.63 18.76
CA LEU A 125 -19.28 -10.20 18.82
C LEU A 125 -19.01 -9.32 20.04
N PRO A 126 -17.76 -9.30 20.56
CA PRO A 126 -17.41 -8.49 21.71
C PRO A 126 -17.49 -7.00 21.37
N ASP A 127 -18.02 -6.21 22.30
CA ASP A 127 -18.07 -4.75 22.21
C ASP A 127 -17.53 -4.17 23.52
N THR A 128 -16.47 -3.38 23.42
CA THR A 128 -15.83 -2.71 24.55
C THR A 128 -16.35 -1.29 24.75
N GLY A 129 -17.18 -0.77 23.82
CA GLY A 129 -17.61 0.62 23.78
C GLY A 129 -16.50 1.61 23.39
N ARG A 130 -15.33 1.11 22.97
CA ARG A 130 -14.22 1.94 22.49
C ARG A 130 -14.52 2.37 21.06
N GLU A 131 -14.32 3.65 20.76
CA GLU A 131 -14.27 4.14 19.39
C GLU A 131 -12.83 4.46 19.02
N GLU A 132 -12.33 3.84 17.95
CA GLU A 132 -10.97 4.08 17.50
C GLU A 132 -10.84 5.34 16.65
N GLN A 133 -9.70 6.01 16.80
CA GLN A 133 -9.40 7.23 16.07
C GLN A 133 -8.00 7.15 15.44
N TRP A 134 -7.87 7.80 14.29
CA TRP A 134 -6.63 7.82 13.54
C TRP A 134 -5.50 8.49 14.31
N LYS A 135 -4.34 7.84 14.36
CA LYS A 135 -3.14 8.41 14.97
C LYS A 135 -2.09 8.76 13.92
N ASP A 136 -1.72 10.03 13.84
CA ASP A 136 -0.54 10.44 13.06
C ASP A 136 0.74 9.95 13.74
N VAL A 137 1.39 8.98 13.11
CA VAL A 137 2.67 8.42 13.56
C VAL A 137 3.88 9.30 13.22
N GLY A 138 3.67 10.44 12.56
CA GLY A 138 4.71 11.43 12.31
C GLY A 138 5.57 11.19 11.07
N ILE A 139 5.18 10.24 10.20
CA ILE A 139 5.90 9.99 8.95
C ILE A 139 5.60 11.15 7.98
N LYS A 140 6.65 11.87 7.59
CA LYS A 140 6.57 13.00 6.66
C LYS A 140 7.54 12.78 5.51
N PRO A 141 7.10 13.01 4.26
CA PRO A 141 8.02 13.04 3.14
C PRO A 141 8.92 14.27 3.18
N PRO A 142 10.08 14.25 2.50
CA PRO A 142 10.94 15.43 2.35
C PRO A 142 10.16 16.63 1.78
N GLN A 143 10.43 17.82 2.30
CA GLN A 143 9.82 19.07 1.83
C GLN A 143 10.60 19.73 0.68
N ASN A 144 11.90 19.48 0.61
CA ASN A 144 12.78 19.98 -0.43
C ASN A 144 12.98 18.92 -1.51
N VAL A 145 13.43 19.35 -2.70
CA VAL A 145 13.83 18.43 -3.76
C VAL A 145 14.99 17.56 -3.26
N VAL A 146 14.80 16.24 -3.31
CA VAL A 146 15.83 15.25 -3.02
C VAL A 146 16.15 14.51 -4.30
N GLU A 147 17.38 14.70 -4.78
CA GLU A 147 17.92 13.91 -5.87
C GLU A 147 18.80 12.80 -5.31
N LYS A 148 18.52 11.54 -5.69
CA LYS A 148 19.31 10.40 -5.25
C LYS A 148 19.55 9.42 -6.40
N HIS A 149 20.83 9.15 -6.63
CA HIS A 149 21.28 8.14 -7.59
C HIS A 149 21.63 6.87 -6.81
N VAL A 150 21.04 5.75 -7.22
CA VAL A 150 21.32 4.43 -6.63
C VAL A 150 21.92 3.56 -7.73
N LYS A 151 23.16 3.12 -7.54
CA LYS A 151 23.87 2.25 -8.48
C LYS A 151 23.92 0.83 -7.91
N LYS A 152 23.20 -0.09 -8.53
CA LYS A 152 23.23 -1.53 -8.20
C LYS A 152 22.78 -2.34 -9.42
N GLY A 153 23.39 -3.50 -9.64
CA GLY A 153 23.10 -4.39 -10.77
C GLY A 153 24.21 -4.42 -11.81
N LEU A 154 24.14 -5.42 -12.69
CA LEU A 154 25.11 -5.65 -13.78
C LEU A 154 24.49 -5.45 -15.17
N GLU A 155 23.16 -5.27 -15.24
CA GLU A 155 22.43 -5.09 -16.48
C GLU A 155 22.49 -3.64 -16.98
N GLN A 156 22.47 -3.45 -18.29
CA GLN A 156 22.38 -2.13 -18.93
C GLN A 156 20.93 -1.61 -18.86
N LYS A 157 20.49 -1.25 -17.65
CA LYS A 157 19.12 -0.82 -17.37
C LYS A 157 19.12 0.30 -16.34
N SER A 158 18.34 1.34 -16.62
CA SER A 158 18.11 2.43 -15.66
C SER A 158 16.62 2.58 -15.35
N LEU A 159 16.33 2.99 -14.11
CA LEU A 159 14.98 3.26 -13.61
C LEU A 159 14.96 4.63 -12.94
N SER A 160 14.03 5.48 -13.37
CA SER A 160 13.80 6.79 -12.78
C SER A 160 12.43 6.86 -12.12
N ASN A 161 12.36 7.59 -11.01
CA ASN A 161 11.13 7.93 -10.30
C ASN A 161 11.14 9.41 -9.94
N ILE A 162 10.13 10.13 -10.41
CA ILE A 162 9.82 11.49 -9.98
C ILE A 162 8.59 11.40 -9.07
N ILE A 163 8.72 11.86 -7.83
CA ILE A 163 7.67 11.75 -6.83
C ILE A 163 7.28 13.14 -6.35
N PHE A 164 6.03 13.52 -6.57
CA PHE A 164 5.44 14.72 -5.98
C PHE A 164 4.58 14.34 -4.79
N THR A 165 4.71 15.08 -3.70
CA THR A 165 3.84 14.96 -2.53
C THR A 165 3.48 16.33 -2.01
N GLY A 166 2.33 16.45 -1.38
CA GLY A 166 1.92 17.70 -0.76
C GLY A 166 0.63 17.57 0.04
N PRO A 167 0.23 18.65 0.74
CA PRO A 167 -1.10 18.72 1.34
C PRO A 167 -2.17 18.60 0.25
N PHE A 168 -3.32 18.06 0.60
CA PHE A 168 -4.45 17.90 -0.30
C PHE A 168 -5.72 18.16 0.47
N GLU A 169 -6.69 18.85 -0.13
CA GLU A 169 -8.03 18.96 0.44
C GLU A 169 -8.87 17.80 -0.08
N TRP A 170 -9.20 16.85 0.80
CA TRP A 170 -9.85 15.62 0.42
C TRP A 170 -11.34 15.83 0.17
N SER A 171 -11.74 15.81 -1.10
CA SER A 171 -13.15 15.82 -1.50
C SER A 171 -13.36 14.96 -2.75
N GLY A 172 -14.59 14.50 -2.99
CA GLY A 172 -14.92 13.74 -4.19
C GLY A 172 -14.53 14.49 -5.48
N LYS A 173 -14.79 15.80 -5.49
CA LYS A 173 -14.43 16.72 -6.58
C LYS A 173 -12.91 16.82 -6.77
N ASN A 174 -12.15 17.12 -5.71
CA ASN A 174 -10.70 17.28 -5.81
C ASN A 174 -10.01 15.96 -6.22
N ARG A 175 -10.50 14.81 -5.72
CA ARG A 175 -10.00 13.49 -6.15
C ARG A 175 -10.28 13.24 -7.63
N TYR A 176 -11.46 13.60 -8.11
CA TYR A 176 -11.80 13.48 -9.53
C TYR A 176 -10.88 14.35 -10.41
N HIS A 177 -10.62 15.60 -10.00
CA HIS A 177 -9.68 16.48 -10.70
C HIS A 177 -8.25 15.92 -10.72
N LEU A 178 -7.73 15.47 -9.56
CA LEU A 178 -6.41 14.84 -9.48
C LEU A 178 -6.34 13.62 -10.40
N LYS A 179 -7.35 12.74 -10.36
CA LYS A 179 -7.39 11.53 -11.20
C LYS A 179 -7.42 11.88 -12.70
N SER A 180 -8.18 12.89 -13.08
CA SER A 180 -8.29 13.35 -14.48
C SER A 180 -6.97 13.95 -14.97
N MET A 181 -6.32 14.80 -14.17
CA MET A 181 -5.01 15.36 -14.47
C MET A 181 -3.93 14.27 -14.58
N VAL A 182 -3.93 13.28 -13.66
CA VAL A 182 -3.03 12.12 -13.73
C VAL A 182 -3.25 11.29 -14.99
N GLN A 183 -4.50 11.14 -15.44
CA GLN A 183 -4.81 10.45 -16.71
C GLN A 183 -4.31 11.24 -17.92
N ALA A 184 -4.53 12.55 -17.96
CA ALA A 184 -4.02 13.41 -19.03
C ALA A 184 -2.49 13.38 -19.10
N LEU A 185 -1.81 13.51 -17.96
CA LEU A 185 -0.35 13.40 -17.86
C LEU A 185 0.15 12.03 -18.35
N ARG A 186 -0.56 10.96 -17.99
CA ARG A 186 -0.22 9.60 -18.44
C ARG A 186 -0.30 9.46 -19.96
N ILE A 187 -1.31 10.05 -20.59
CA ILE A 187 -1.47 10.02 -22.05
C ILE A 187 -0.30 10.75 -22.71
N LYS A 188 -0.08 12.02 -22.33
CA LYS A 188 1.03 12.83 -22.85
C LYS A 188 2.40 12.17 -22.71
N LEU A 189 2.71 11.66 -21.52
CA LEU A 189 3.98 10.98 -21.27
C LEU A 189 4.09 9.68 -22.08
N ARG A 190 3.00 8.96 -22.32
CA ARG A 190 3.04 7.74 -23.14
C ARG A 190 3.35 8.07 -24.59
N GLU A 191 2.69 9.07 -25.15
CA GLU A 191 2.87 9.50 -26.55
C GLU A 191 4.33 9.92 -26.76
N VAL A 192 4.82 10.91 -25.99
CA VAL A 192 6.20 11.43 -26.12
C VAL A 192 7.26 10.33 -25.92
N MET A 193 7.09 9.47 -24.91
CA MET A 193 8.12 8.49 -24.56
C MET A 193 8.17 7.27 -25.48
N ARG A 194 7.07 6.95 -26.18
CA ARG A 194 7.00 5.81 -27.11
C ARG A 194 7.14 6.24 -28.56
N GLU A 195 6.51 7.33 -28.96
CA GLU A 195 6.38 7.73 -30.36
C GLU A 195 7.56 8.63 -30.77
N ASP A 196 7.88 9.65 -29.97
CA ASP A 196 8.90 10.64 -30.34
C ASP A 196 10.32 10.20 -29.99
N LEU A 197 10.49 9.57 -28.83
CA LEU A 197 11.82 9.24 -28.32
C LEU A 197 12.21 7.77 -28.54
N SER A 198 11.26 6.85 -28.76
CA SER A 198 11.52 5.40 -28.90
C SER A 198 12.44 4.81 -27.79
N GLY A 199 12.50 5.46 -26.62
CA GLY A 199 13.59 5.29 -25.66
C GLY A 199 13.20 4.62 -24.34
N THR A 200 11.91 4.37 -24.12
CA THR A 200 11.42 3.80 -22.86
C THR A 200 10.89 2.39 -23.05
N TYR A 201 11.32 1.48 -22.16
CA TYR A 201 10.71 0.15 -22.04
C TYR A 201 9.33 0.24 -21.37
N PHE A 202 9.17 1.19 -20.43
CA PHE A 202 7.89 1.48 -19.80
C PHE A 202 7.83 2.93 -19.29
N VAL A 203 6.60 3.45 -19.21
CA VAL A 203 6.26 4.67 -18.49
C VAL A 203 4.97 4.44 -17.70
N SER A 204 4.95 4.90 -16.45
CA SER A 204 3.81 4.76 -15.53
C SER A 204 3.63 6.03 -14.72
N VAL A 205 2.41 6.56 -14.73
CA VAL A 205 2.00 7.66 -13.86
C VAL A 205 0.92 7.14 -12.92
N ARG A 206 1.13 7.27 -11.61
CA ARG A 206 0.14 6.92 -10.59
C ARG A 206 -0.08 8.10 -9.67
N GLY A 207 -1.33 8.44 -9.41
CA GLY A 207 -1.72 9.40 -8.38
C GLY A 207 -2.53 8.70 -7.32
N ASN A 208 -2.26 9.01 -6.06
CA ASN A 208 -3.06 8.56 -4.92
C ASN A 208 -3.28 9.74 -3.96
N THR A 209 -4.31 9.58 -3.13
CA THR A 209 -4.67 10.53 -2.08
C THR A 209 -4.87 9.78 -0.79
N THR A 210 -4.36 10.34 0.29
CA THR A 210 -4.64 9.89 1.66
C THR A 210 -5.66 10.84 2.28
N HIS A 211 -6.65 10.31 2.99
CA HIS A 211 -7.62 11.11 3.76
C HIS A 211 -7.14 11.21 5.22
N PHE A 212 -7.06 10.06 5.90
CA PHE A 212 -6.63 9.96 7.29
C PHE A 212 -5.20 9.41 7.43
N PRO A 213 -4.48 9.73 8.53
CA PRO A 213 -4.80 10.75 9.54
C PRO A 213 -4.56 12.18 9.03
N LYS A 214 -3.87 12.34 7.88
CA LYS A 214 -3.56 13.63 7.27
C LYS A 214 -3.79 13.59 5.78
N GLU A 215 -4.52 14.58 5.30
CA GLU A 215 -4.87 14.69 3.90
C GLU A 215 -3.66 15.08 3.05
N ARG A 216 -3.33 14.23 2.09
CA ARG A 216 -2.15 14.39 1.23
C ARG A 216 -2.40 13.80 -0.14
N TYR A 217 -1.68 14.30 -1.14
CA TYR A 217 -1.55 13.65 -2.43
C TYR A 217 -0.15 13.09 -2.60
N ARG A 218 -0.03 12.07 -3.45
CA ARG A 218 1.23 11.60 -4.00
C ARG A 218 1.05 11.27 -5.48
N ILE A 219 1.98 11.74 -6.31
CA ILE A 219 2.08 11.40 -7.73
C ILE A 219 3.45 10.76 -7.96
N ASP A 220 3.45 9.54 -8.46
CA ASP A 220 4.63 8.78 -8.84
C ASP A 220 4.70 8.67 -10.36
N ILE A 221 5.80 9.15 -10.95
CA ILE A 221 6.10 9.04 -12.38
C ILE A 221 7.33 8.16 -12.50
N SER A 222 7.13 6.94 -13.00
CA SER A 222 8.16 5.92 -13.15
C SER A 222 8.42 5.65 -14.63
N PHE A 223 9.68 5.61 -15.04
CA PHE A 223 10.07 5.18 -16.38
C PHE A 223 11.41 4.46 -16.34
N GLY A 224 11.66 3.64 -17.35
CA GLY A 224 12.90 2.88 -17.46
C GLY A 224 13.33 2.71 -18.91
N GLY A 225 14.64 2.66 -19.11
CA GLY A 225 15.26 2.73 -20.43
C GLY A 225 16.74 2.36 -20.40
N ASP A 226 17.40 2.60 -21.52
CA ASP A 226 18.85 2.56 -21.61
C ASP A 226 19.47 3.60 -20.66
N PRO A 227 20.49 3.24 -19.85
CA PRO A 227 21.21 4.19 -19.00
C PRO A 227 21.71 5.45 -19.72
N GLY A 228 22.14 5.34 -20.98
CA GLY A 228 22.64 6.47 -21.78
C GLY A 228 21.57 7.48 -22.18
N ARG A 229 20.28 7.18 -21.97
CA ARG A 229 19.15 8.04 -22.36
C ARG A 229 18.36 8.56 -21.16
N ILE A 230 18.75 8.22 -19.94
CA ILE A 230 17.92 8.50 -18.77
C ILE A 230 17.74 10.00 -18.51
N GLU A 231 18.75 10.81 -18.82
CA GLU A 231 18.72 12.27 -18.67
C GLU A 231 17.75 12.89 -19.67
N GLU A 232 17.87 12.53 -20.96
CA GLU A 232 16.95 12.92 -22.05
C GLU A 232 15.49 12.60 -21.69
N LEU A 233 15.24 11.37 -21.22
CA LEU A 233 13.91 10.93 -20.80
C LEU A 233 13.39 11.68 -19.57
N THR A 234 14.28 12.05 -18.65
CA THR A 234 13.91 12.82 -17.47
C THR A 234 13.52 14.25 -17.85
N GLU A 235 14.27 14.88 -18.74
CA GLU A 235 13.96 16.22 -19.25
C GLU A 235 12.63 16.25 -19.99
N ALA A 236 12.41 15.30 -20.92
CA ALA A 236 11.15 15.19 -21.64
C ALA A 236 9.96 14.97 -20.68
N ALA A 237 10.15 14.20 -19.61
CA ALA A 237 9.11 14.02 -18.59
C ALA A 237 8.77 15.33 -17.88
N LEU A 238 9.79 16.10 -17.47
CA LEU A 238 9.62 17.39 -16.81
C LEU A 238 8.92 18.42 -17.71
N GLN A 239 9.27 18.46 -19.00
CA GLN A 239 8.60 19.33 -19.98
C GLN A 239 7.09 19.02 -20.08
N GLN A 240 6.71 17.73 -20.12
CA GLN A 240 5.30 17.36 -20.15
C GLN A 240 4.57 17.72 -18.85
N ILE A 241 5.23 17.56 -17.71
CA ILE A 241 4.70 17.97 -16.40
C ILE A 241 4.47 19.48 -16.36
N ASP A 242 5.40 20.28 -16.88
CA ASP A 242 5.23 21.74 -16.91
C ASP A 242 4.10 22.17 -17.85
N SER A 243 3.92 21.48 -18.98
CA SER A 243 2.87 21.79 -19.96
C SER A 243 1.44 21.68 -19.40
N ILE A 244 1.23 20.91 -18.32
CA ILE A 244 -0.09 20.71 -17.71
C ILE A 244 -0.33 21.60 -16.48
N LYS A 245 0.66 22.38 -16.05
CA LYS A 245 0.50 23.33 -14.92
C LYS A 245 -0.26 24.59 -15.31
N THR A 246 -0.28 24.93 -16.59
CA THR A 246 -0.80 26.18 -17.16
C THR A 246 -2.14 26.04 -17.87
N VAL A 247 -2.81 24.90 -17.72
CA VAL A 247 -4.15 24.65 -18.28
C VAL A 247 -5.25 25.07 -17.31
#